data_AF-A0A948CAD8-F1
#
_entry.id   AF-A0A948CAD8-F1
#
_cell.length_a   1.000
_cell.length_b   1.000
_cell.length_c   1.000
_cell.angle_alpha   90.00
_cell.angle_beta   90.00
_cell.angle_gamma   90.00
#
_symmetry.space_group_name_H-M   'P 1'
#
loop_
_entity.id
_entity.type
_entity.pdbx_description
1 polymer ?
#
loop_
_entity_poly.entity_id
_entity_poly.type
_entity_poly.pdbx_seq_one_letter_code
_entity_poly.pdbx_strand_id
1 'polypeptide(L)'
;MKNNSKIKNKIYKNYFAYLIGIFLFLIFFFPSNLFAQCSDNGYTIVYVNGIFTPTKKLADADRDKLMIEYQKHFNISDITFRTGYNPSHLAGLGDLIESASQIYNTSISDYDFKAILAQIHLEVKTKKIILVGYSQGSLYANEMYNYLVNNGIPKESIFIYNIATPANYVAGNGEYLTSKEDGVINSIRGVAMKVNGPQPLPGNVDIFLTEQENNDSAGGHSFSQSYLKKAPSDIISGVNSGLEKLKNSTETTEVKNGCFNLPDQNFIFKTQGILFSISDPIANGTVTVAKTTGKVAVYTGEKIVETSVFVIDSAQKTAIFVADKTQEVAITVAKTTNKIIETTNIKVKNIYNNIVSLEKPIAKIEPNIVVNNNVLSL
;
A
#
# COMPACT_ATOMS: atom_id res chain seq x y z
N MET A 1 -62.71 29.58 -39.88
CA MET A 1 -62.04 28.60 -38.99
C MET A 1 -60.50 28.58 -39.04
N LYS A 2 -59.80 29.16 -40.04
CA LYS A 2 -58.32 29.14 -40.13
C LYS A 2 -57.55 29.99 -39.09
N ASN A 3 -58.17 31.00 -38.46
CA ASN A 3 -57.48 31.87 -37.50
C ASN A 3 -57.26 31.25 -36.10
N ASN A 4 -58.05 30.24 -35.70
CA ASN A 4 -57.89 29.59 -34.39
C ASN A 4 -56.66 28.66 -34.31
N SER A 5 -56.14 28.19 -35.45
CA SER A 5 -54.96 27.32 -35.50
C SER A 5 -53.65 28.09 -35.22
N LYS A 6 -53.49 29.29 -35.79
CA LYS A 6 -52.29 30.13 -35.58
C LYS A 6 -52.15 30.62 -34.13
N ILE A 7 -53.25 30.93 -33.48
CA ILE A 7 -53.25 31.39 -32.08
C ILE A 7 -52.85 30.25 -31.14
N LYS A 8 -53.37 29.03 -31.34
CA LYS A 8 -52.98 27.85 -30.54
C LYS A 8 -51.49 27.56 -30.68
N ASN A 9 -50.93 27.59 -31.88
CA ASN A 9 -49.50 27.32 -32.09
C ASN A 9 -48.57 28.32 -31.40
N LYS A 10 -48.95 29.60 -31.32
CA LYS A 10 -48.16 30.63 -30.63
C LYS A 10 -48.18 30.43 -29.10
N ILE A 11 -49.31 30.02 -28.54
CA ILE A 11 -49.45 29.73 -27.11
C ILE A 11 -48.58 28.52 -26.73
N TYR A 12 -48.66 27.41 -27.49
CA TYR A 12 -47.84 26.21 -27.20
C TYR A 12 -46.33 26.49 -27.26
N LYS A 13 -45.87 27.30 -28.21
CA LYS A 13 -44.44 27.63 -28.36
C LYS A 13 -43.89 28.43 -27.17
N ASN A 14 -44.70 29.33 -26.61
CA ASN A 14 -44.31 30.12 -25.44
C ASN A 14 -44.32 29.29 -24.15
N TYR A 15 -45.30 28.41 -23.97
CA TYR A 15 -45.32 27.47 -22.85
C TYR A 15 -44.13 26.50 -22.87
N PHE A 16 -43.78 26.00 -24.06
CA PHE A 16 -42.63 25.11 -24.23
C PHE A 16 -41.30 25.80 -23.87
N ALA A 17 -41.10 27.05 -24.31
CA ALA A 17 -39.91 27.82 -23.94
C ALA A 17 -39.82 28.08 -22.43
N TYR A 18 -40.96 28.33 -21.78
CA TYR A 18 -41.02 28.54 -20.33
C TYR A 18 -40.69 27.25 -19.55
N LEU A 19 -41.20 26.09 -20.01
CA LEU A 19 -40.89 24.78 -19.43
C LEU A 19 -39.40 24.42 -19.57
N ILE A 20 -38.78 24.70 -20.72
CA ILE A 20 -37.33 24.53 -20.91
C ILE A 20 -36.55 25.46 -19.97
N GLY A 21 -36.97 26.71 -19.83
CA GLY A 21 -36.33 27.67 -18.93
C GLY A 21 -36.36 27.20 -17.47
N ILE A 22 -37.51 26.71 -17.00
CA ILE A 22 -37.65 26.15 -15.65
C ILE A 22 -36.78 24.90 -15.50
N PHE A 23 -36.77 23.99 -16.48
CA PHE A 23 -35.95 22.78 -16.42
C PHE A 23 -34.45 23.09 -16.33
N LEU A 24 -33.95 24.05 -17.13
CA LEU A 24 -32.56 24.48 -17.08
C LEU A 24 -32.23 25.21 -15.76
N PHE A 25 -33.16 26.02 -15.24
CA PHE A 25 -33.01 26.65 -13.93
C PHE A 25 -32.93 25.62 -12.81
N LEU A 26 -33.74 24.56 -12.84
CA LEU A 26 -33.66 23.47 -11.87
C LEU A 26 -32.32 22.71 -11.95
N ILE A 27 -31.76 22.52 -13.15
CA ILE A 27 -30.44 21.87 -13.30
C ILE A 27 -29.31 22.76 -12.75
N PHE A 28 -29.38 24.09 -12.90
CA PHE A 28 -28.34 25.01 -12.45
C PHE A 28 -28.43 25.39 -10.97
N PHE A 29 -29.63 25.42 -10.39
CA PHE A 29 -29.87 25.88 -9.01
C PHE A 29 -30.07 24.76 -7.99
N PHE A 30 -30.17 23.51 -8.42
CA PHE A 30 -29.92 22.37 -7.53
C PHE A 30 -28.45 22.02 -7.68
N PRO A 31 -27.54 22.52 -6.80
CA PRO A 31 -26.29 21.83 -6.62
C PRO A 31 -26.68 20.43 -6.18
N SER A 32 -26.62 19.47 -7.10
CA SER A 32 -26.52 18.08 -6.74
C SER A 32 -25.21 18.00 -5.99
N ASN A 33 -25.30 18.26 -4.69
CA ASN A 33 -24.35 17.85 -3.69
C ASN A 33 -24.34 16.31 -3.73
N LEU A 34 -23.80 15.78 -4.84
CA LEU A 34 -23.30 14.43 -5.00
C LEU A 34 -22.06 14.36 -4.10
N PHE A 35 -22.27 14.58 -2.81
CA PHE A 35 -21.38 14.04 -1.80
C PHE A 35 -21.38 12.55 -2.11
N ALA A 36 -20.21 12.03 -2.45
CA ALA A 36 -20.03 10.60 -2.63
C ALA A 36 -20.29 9.94 -1.26
N GLN A 37 -21.57 9.63 -1.01
CA GLN A 37 -22.02 9.04 0.23
C GLN A 37 -21.49 7.61 0.25
N CYS A 38 -20.75 7.27 1.31
CA CYS A 38 -20.29 5.91 1.49
C CYS A 38 -21.48 4.97 1.67
N SER A 39 -21.57 3.96 0.84
CA SER A 39 -22.65 2.98 0.83
C SER A 39 -22.39 1.86 1.84
N ASP A 40 -23.41 1.49 2.60
CA ASP A 40 -23.42 0.25 3.40
C ASP A 40 -23.68 -1.00 2.51
N ASN A 41 -24.16 -0.76 1.28
CA ASN A 41 -24.43 -1.79 0.30
C ASN A 41 -23.22 -1.99 -0.63
N GLY A 42 -23.01 -3.23 -1.03
CA GLY A 42 -21.90 -3.64 -1.89
C GLY A 42 -20.56 -3.77 -1.16
N TYR A 43 -19.53 -4.06 -1.94
CA TYR A 43 -18.18 -4.33 -1.49
C TYR A 43 -17.16 -3.65 -2.40
N THR A 44 -16.01 -3.30 -1.83
CA THR A 44 -14.85 -2.84 -2.58
C THR A 44 -13.65 -3.71 -2.28
N ILE A 45 -13.12 -4.38 -3.31
CA ILE A 45 -11.86 -5.10 -3.26
C ILE A 45 -10.77 -4.16 -3.77
N VAL A 46 -9.82 -3.82 -2.90
CA VAL A 46 -8.66 -3.00 -3.21
C VAL A 46 -7.44 -3.90 -3.37
N TYR A 47 -6.95 -4.03 -4.61
CA TYR A 47 -5.69 -4.71 -4.90
C TYR A 47 -4.51 -3.75 -4.70
N VAL A 48 -3.56 -4.10 -3.85
CA VAL A 48 -2.35 -3.32 -3.56
C VAL A 48 -1.14 -4.07 -4.11
N ASN A 49 -0.50 -3.49 -5.14
CA ASN A 49 0.55 -4.17 -5.89
C ASN A 49 1.88 -4.26 -5.13
N GLY A 50 2.68 -5.23 -5.56
CA GLY A 50 4.07 -5.40 -5.12
C GLY A 50 5.05 -4.51 -5.88
N ILE A 51 6.30 -4.53 -5.40
CA ILE A 51 7.43 -3.78 -5.95
C ILE A 51 7.80 -4.15 -7.39
N PHE A 52 7.51 -5.40 -7.82
CA PHE A 52 7.78 -5.86 -9.18
C PHE A 52 6.69 -5.46 -10.19
N THR A 53 5.77 -4.58 -9.79
CA THR A 53 4.69 -4.07 -10.62
C THR A 53 4.88 -2.54 -10.79
N PRO A 54 5.88 -2.09 -11.57
CA PRO A 54 6.44 -0.73 -11.50
C PRO A 54 5.56 0.37 -12.11
N THR A 55 4.42 0.01 -12.70
CA THR A 55 3.53 0.99 -13.32
C THR A 55 2.10 0.74 -12.90
N LYS A 56 1.32 1.82 -12.78
CA LYS A 56 -0.12 1.73 -12.49
C LYS A 56 -0.85 0.85 -13.51
N LYS A 57 -0.46 0.90 -14.79
CA LYS A 57 -1.03 0.05 -15.85
C LYS A 57 -0.85 -1.45 -15.56
N LEU A 58 0.31 -1.86 -15.07
CA LEU A 58 0.56 -3.26 -14.71
C LEU A 58 -0.19 -3.66 -13.44
N ALA A 59 -0.28 -2.76 -12.45
CA ALA A 59 -1.07 -2.99 -11.23
C ALA A 59 -2.57 -3.12 -11.55
N ASP A 60 -3.07 -2.26 -12.44
CA ASP A 60 -4.42 -2.34 -12.98
C ASP A 60 -4.65 -3.66 -13.75
N ALA A 61 -3.69 -4.10 -14.55
CA ALA A 61 -3.78 -5.38 -15.26
C ALA A 61 -3.83 -6.60 -14.32
N ASP A 62 -3.06 -6.60 -13.23
CA ASP A 62 -3.13 -7.65 -12.21
C ASP A 62 -4.49 -7.64 -11.48
N ARG A 63 -4.96 -6.45 -11.08
CA ARG A 63 -6.31 -6.23 -10.50
C ARG A 63 -7.42 -6.71 -11.43
N ASP A 64 -7.31 -6.45 -12.73
CA ASP A 64 -8.27 -6.89 -13.74
C ASP A 64 -8.25 -8.42 -13.91
N LYS A 65 -7.08 -9.05 -13.88
CA LYS A 65 -6.99 -10.52 -13.91
C LYS A 65 -7.63 -11.14 -12.66
N LEU A 66 -7.42 -10.55 -11.48
CA LEU A 66 -8.08 -10.99 -10.25
C LEU A 66 -9.60 -10.89 -10.38
N MET A 67 -10.11 -9.76 -10.90
CA MET A 67 -11.54 -9.57 -11.15
C MET A 67 -12.09 -10.60 -12.13
N ILE A 68 -11.41 -10.80 -13.27
CA ILE A 68 -11.83 -11.76 -14.31
C ILE A 68 -11.84 -13.18 -13.74
N GLU A 69 -10.82 -13.56 -12.97
CA GLU A 69 -10.78 -14.88 -12.36
C GLU A 69 -11.91 -15.03 -11.33
N TYR A 70 -12.14 -14.02 -10.49
CA TYR A 70 -13.24 -14.01 -9.52
C TYR A 70 -14.62 -14.18 -10.19
N GLN A 71 -14.86 -13.44 -11.29
CA GLN A 71 -16.11 -13.48 -12.07
C GLN A 71 -16.44 -14.86 -12.66
N LYS A 72 -15.45 -15.73 -12.86
CA LYS A 72 -15.69 -17.10 -13.34
C LYS A 72 -16.42 -17.97 -12.31
N HIS A 73 -16.28 -17.64 -11.03
CA HIS A 73 -16.80 -18.45 -9.92
C HIS A 73 -17.97 -17.79 -9.18
N PHE A 74 -18.03 -16.45 -9.17
CA PHE A 74 -18.99 -15.69 -8.36
C PHE A 74 -19.60 -14.51 -9.12
N ASN A 75 -20.83 -14.13 -8.73
CA ASN A 75 -21.46 -12.90 -9.22
C ASN A 75 -20.79 -11.68 -8.57
N ILE A 76 -20.51 -10.64 -9.38
CA ILE A 76 -19.85 -9.42 -8.92
C ILE A 76 -20.73 -8.16 -9.01
N SER A 77 -22.04 -8.28 -9.23
CA SER A 77 -22.94 -7.12 -9.42
C SER A 77 -22.81 -6.04 -8.34
N ASP A 78 -22.48 -6.46 -7.12
CA ASP A 78 -22.34 -5.59 -5.95
C ASP A 78 -20.88 -5.43 -5.49
N ILE A 79 -19.90 -5.87 -6.31
CA ILE A 79 -18.48 -5.87 -5.98
C ILE A 79 -17.74 -4.96 -6.95
N THR A 80 -16.97 -4.03 -6.39
CA THR A 80 -16.09 -3.14 -7.15
C THR A 80 -14.64 -3.49 -6.91
N PHE A 81 -13.85 -3.59 -7.98
CA PHE A 81 -12.40 -3.79 -7.88
C PHE A 81 -11.69 -2.44 -8.10
N ARG A 82 -10.73 -2.12 -7.24
CA ARG A 82 -9.92 -0.89 -7.27
C ARG A 82 -8.45 -1.21 -7.06
N THR A 83 -7.58 -0.32 -7.51
CA THR A 83 -6.13 -0.46 -7.36
C THR A 83 -5.66 0.54 -6.31
N GLY A 84 -5.06 0.07 -5.21
CA GLY A 84 -4.22 0.89 -4.36
C GLY A 84 -2.81 0.86 -4.91
N TYR A 85 -2.49 1.79 -5.83
CA TYR A 85 -1.22 1.72 -6.54
C TYR A 85 -0.07 2.15 -5.64
N ASN A 86 0.82 1.20 -5.34
CA ASN A 86 2.10 1.45 -4.70
C ASN A 86 3.15 1.78 -5.78
N PRO A 87 3.53 3.06 -5.97
CA PRO A 87 4.58 3.42 -6.90
C PRO A 87 5.90 2.81 -6.43
N SER A 88 6.48 1.93 -7.24
CA SER A 88 7.80 1.39 -6.93
C SER A 88 8.83 2.51 -7.08
N HIS A 89 9.44 2.93 -5.98
CA HIS A 89 10.49 3.94 -5.99
C HIS A 89 11.83 3.25 -6.30
N LEU A 90 12.66 3.86 -7.14
CA LEU A 90 14.05 3.43 -7.39
C LEU A 90 14.28 1.94 -7.79
N ALA A 91 13.92 1.58 -9.03
CA ALA A 91 14.48 0.41 -9.72
C ALA A 91 14.41 -0.94 -8.96
N GLY A 92 13.45 -1.14 -8.06
CA GLY A 92 13.14 -2.42 -7.39
C GLY A 92 14.19 -2.94 -6.39
N LEU A 93 15.38 -2.34 -6.32
CA LEU A 93 16.49 -2.79 -5.47
C LEU A 93 16.57 -2.06 -4.14
N GLY A 94 16.22 -0.77 -4.15
CA GLY A 94 16.03 -0.01 -2.92
C GLY A 94 14.95 -0.67 -2.07
N ASP A 95 13.78 -0.94 -2.67
CA ASP A 95 12.64 -1.41 -1.88
C ASP A 95 12.66 -2.90 -1.51
N LEU A 96 13.58 -3.74 -2.00
CA LEU A 96 13.81 -5.07 -1.42
C LEU A 96 14.59 -4.97 -0.10
N ILE A 97 15.61 -4.12 -0.06
CA ILE A 97 16.36 -3.81 1.17
C ILE A 97 15.46 -3.01 2.12
N GLU A 98 14.66 -2.09 1.59
CA GLU A 98 13.69 -1.34 2.37
C GLU A 98 12.56 -2.25 2.87
N SER A 99 12.07 -3.20 2.08
CA SER A 99 11.10 -4.21 2.56
C SER A 99 11.71 -5.04 3.67
N ALA A 100 12.99 -5.44 3.53
CA ALA A 100 13.71 -6.11 4.60
C ALA A 100 13.81 -5.22 5.85
N SER A 101 14.09 -3.92 5.75
CA SER A 101 14.12 -3.00 6.91
C SER A 101 12.74 -2.61 7.45
N GLN A 102 11.70 -2.55 6.61
CA GLN A 102 10.30 -2.31 6.96
C GLN A 102 9.76 -3.46 7.81
N ILE A 103 10.24 -4.69 7.59
CA ILE A 103 10.02 -5.82 8.50
C ILE A 103 10.64 -5.56 9.91
N TYR A 104 11.68 -4.74 10.02
CA TYR A 104 12.34 -4.36 11.29
C TYR A 104 11.78 -3.09 11.95
N ASN A 105 10.50 -2.76 11.74
CA ASN A 105 9.80 -1.71 12.49
C ASN A 105 10.10 -0.27 12.02
N THR A 106 10.57 -0.07 10.78
CA THR A 106 10.59 1.27 10.17
C THR A 106 9.25 1.52 9.48
N SER A 107 8.58 2.63 9.81
CA SER A 107 7.33 3.03 9.18
C SER A 107 7.44 2.95 7.66
N ILE A 108 6.46 2.34 7.01
CA ILE A 108 6.25 2.46 5.56
C ILE A 108 6.46 3.92 5.16
N SER A 109 7.05 4.17 3.99
CA SER A 109 7.17 5.51 3.42
C SER A 109 5.85 6.26 3.59
N ASP A 110 5.88 7.25 4.48
CA ASP A 110 4.68 8.04 4.83
C ASP A 110 4.08 8.69 3.58
N TYR A 111 4.94 9.00 2.59
CA TYR A 111 4.53 9.53 1.31
C TYR A 111 3.73 8.52 0.47
N ASP A 112 4.28 7.31 0.24
CA ASP A 112 3.65 6.30 -0.64
C ASP A 112 2.35 5.79 -0.03
N PHE A 113 2.36 5.57 1.29
CA PHE A 113 1.17 5.21 2.04
C PHE A 113 0.07 6.26 1.92
N LYS A 114 0.41 7.54 2.13
CA LYS A 114 -0.54 8.66 1.97
C LYS A 114 -1.04 8.80 0.53
N ALA A 115 -0.18 8.55 -0.46
CA ALA A 115 -0.57 8.59 -1.87
C ALA A 115 -1.60 7.47 -2.19
N ILE A 116 -1.36 6.25 -1.72
CA ILE A 116 -2.31 5.13 -1.85
C ILE A 116 -3.64 5.49 -1.19
N LEU A 117 -3.61 6.00 0.05
CA LEU A 117 -4.82 6.42 0.78
C LEU A 117 -5.59 7.53 0.05
N ALA A 118 -4.89 8.53 -0.48
CA ALA A 118 -5.49 9.61 -1.26
C ALA A 118 -6.17 9.08 -2.53
N GLN A 119 -5.53 8.13 -3.22
CA GLN A 119 -6.11 7.49 -4.39
C GLN A 119 -7.38 6.72 -4.02
N ILE A 120 -7.30 5.79 -3.05
CA ILE A 120 -8.41 4.91 -2.72
C ILE A 120 -9.57 5.66 -2.05
N HIS A 121 -9.33 6.79 -1.39
CA HIS A 121 -10.38 7.64 -0.82
C HIS A 121 -11.39 8.13 -1.89
N LEU A 122 -10.89 8.44 -3.08
CA LEU A 122 -11.74 8.87 -4.20
C LEU A 122 -12.45 7.68 -4.87
N GLU A 123 -11.89 6.49 -4.79
CA GLU A 123 -12.34 5.31 -5.54
C GLU A 123 -13.23 4.35 -4.73
N VAL A 124 -13.05 4.29 -3.40
CA VAL A 124 -13.82 3.46 -2.47
C VAL A 124 -15.14 4.16 -2.16
N LYS A 125 -16.24 3.47 -2.44
CA LYS A 125 -17.62 3.97 -2.25
C LYS A 125 -18.46 3.08 -1.35
N THR A 126 -17.88 2.03 -0.78
CA THR A 126 -18.57 1.10 0.12
C THR A 126 -17.80 0.97 1.42
N LYS A 127 -18.50 0.74 2.54
CA LYS A 127 -17.84 0.52 3.84
C LYS A 127 -17.19 -0.86 3.97
N LYS A 128 -17.69 -1.85 3.22
CA LYS A 128 -17.18 -3.22 3.25
C LYS A 128 -16.01 -3.37 2.29
N ILE A 129 -14.81 -3.43 2.84
CA ILE A 129 -13.56 -3.37 2.10
C ILE A 129 -12.79 -4.68 2.28
N ILE A 130 -12.28 -5.22 1.17
CA ILE A 130 -11.21 -6.21 1.22
C ILE A 130 -9.93 -5.57 0.71
N LEU A 131 -8.86 -5.71 1.47
CA LEU A 131 -7.51 -5.35 1.06
C LEU A 131 -6.80 -6.61 0.58
N VAL A 132 -6.49 -6.69 -0.72
CA VAL A 132 -5.69 -7.77 -1.30
C VAL A 132 -4.29 -7.24 -1.51
N GLY A 133 -3.41 -7.45 -0.53
CA GLY A 133 -2.01 -7.06 -0.62
C GLY A 133 -1.19 -8.12 -1.34
N TYR A 134 -0.32 -7.73 -2.26
CA TYR A 134 0.61 -8.64 -2.92
C TYR A 134 2.07 -8.22 -2.70
N SER A 135 2.93 -9.16 -2.28
CA SER A 135 4.35 -8.89 -2.01
C SER A 135 4.48 -7.71 -1.04
N GLN A 136 5.28 -6.69 -1.36
CA GLN A 136 5.38 -5.45 -0.58
C GLN A 136 4.01 -4.79 -0.31
N GLY A 137 3.04 -4.91 -1.24
CA GLY A 137 1.68 -4.42 -1.05
C GLY A 137 0.96 -5.01 0.17
N SER A 138 1.41 -6.17 0.68
CA SER A 138 0.93 -6.77 1.93
C SER A 138 1.30 -5.96 3.18
N LEU A 139 2.46 -5.29 3.17
CA LEU A 139 2.86 -4.38 4.24
C LEU A 139 1.93 -3.16 4.25
N TYR A 140 1.72 -2.56 3.08
CA TYR A 140 0.76 -1.46 2.90
C TYR A 140 -0.65 -1.85 3.32
N ALA A 141 -1.13 -3.04 2.94
CA ALA A 141 -2.45 -3.52 3.33
C ALA A 141 -2.62 -3.63 4.86
N ASN A 142 -1.60 -4.12 5.57
CA ASN A 142 -1.61 -4.18 7.04
C ASN A 142 -1.70 -2.77 7.67
N GLU A 143 -0.92 -1.81 7.19
CA GLU A 143 -0.99 -0.42 7.68
C GLU A 143 -2.30 0.27 7.30
N MET A 144 -2.81 0.00 6.09
CA MET A 144 -4.09 0.53 5.60
C MET A 144 -5.23 0.06 6.49
N TYR A 145 -5.22 -1.20 6.96
CA TYR A 145 -6.23 -1.69 7.90
C TYR A 145 -6.28 -0.83 9.17
N ASN A 146 -5.13 -0.63 9.82
CA ASN A 146 -5.06 0.17 11.04
C ASN A 146 -5.53 1.60 10.79
N TYR A 147 -5.12 2.18 9.66
CA TYR A 147 -5.54 3.52 9.27
C TYR A 147 -7.04 3.61 9.05
N LEU A 148 -7.62 2.73 8.24
CA LEU A 148 -9.06 2.75 7.92
C LEU A 148 -9.92 2.54 9.16
N VAL A 149 -9.51 1.64 10.07
CA VAL A 149 -10.16 1.44 11.37
C VAL A 149 -10.20 2.72 12.19
N ASN A 150 -9.05 3.39 12.30
CA ASN A 150 -8.93 4.62 13.07
C ASN A 150 -9.55 5.85 12.39
N ASN A 151 -9.96 5.73 11.12
CA ASN A 151 -10.44 6.85 10.30
C ASN A 151 -11.86 6.64 9.74
N GLY A 152 -12.65 5.79 10.39
CA GLY A 152 -14.11 5.76 10.22
C GLY A 152 -14.68 4.53 9.53
N ILE A 153 -13.85 3.55 9.16
CA ILE A 153 -14.34 2.23 8.73
C ILE A 153 -14.31 1.27 9.91
N PRO A 154 -15.43 0.66 10.30
CA PRO A 154 -15.43 -0.30 11.41
C PRO A 154 -14.61 -1.55 11.10
N LYS A 155 -13.94 -2.09 12.12
CA LYS A 155 -12.98 -3.21 11.98
C LYS A 155 -13.61 -4.46 11.37
N GLU A 156 -14.89 -4.71 11.63
CA GLU A 156 -15.68 -5.82 11.08
C GLU A 156 -16.10 -5.61 9.62
N SER A 157 -15.89 -4.40 9.08
CA SER A 157 -16.14 -4.05 7.68
C SER A 157 -14.85 -4.10 6.84
N ILE A 158 -13.71 -4.51 7.40
CA ILE A 158 -12.47 -4.69 6.65
C ILE A 158 -11.94 -6.11 6.82
N PHE A 159 -11.51 -6.72 5.71
CA PHE A 159 -10.79 -7.99 5.70
C PHE A 159 -9.51 -7.85 4.87
N ILE A 160 -8.45 -8.55 5.26
CA ILE A 160 -7.18 -8.56 4.53
C ILE A 160 -6.91 -9.96 4.00
N TYR A 161 -6.50 -10.04 2.74
CA TYR A 161 -6.01 -11.26 2.12
C TYR A 161 -4.66 -10.99 1.45
N ASN A 162 -3.58 -11.37 2.13
CA ASN A 162 -2.22 -11.08 1.65
C ASN A 162 -1.67 -12.23 0.80
N ILE A 163 -0.98 -11.92 -0.29
CA ILE A 163 -0.43 -12.90 -1.24
C ILE A 163 1.07 -12.66 -1.36
N ALA A 164 1.86 -13.72 -1.27
CA ALA A 164 3.32 -13.64 -1.25
C ALA A 164 3.83 -12.65 -0.17
N THR A 165 3.36 -12.78 1.07
CA THR A 165 3.58 -11.73 2.07
C THR A 165 4.99 -11.77 2.65
N PRO A 166 5.75 -10.65 2.65
CA PRO A 166 6.98 -10.53 3.42
C PRO A 166 6.71 -10.21 4.91
N ALA A 167 5.46 -9.93 5.29
CA ALA A 167 5.10 -9.62 6.66
C ALA A 167 5.11 -10.87 7.56
N ASN A 168 5.40 -10.69 8.84
CA ASN A 168 5.30 -11.73 9.87
C ASN A 168 3.89 -11.85 10.48
N TYR A 169 2.92 -11.06 10.00
CA TYR A 169 1.53 -11.08 10.44
C TYR A 169 0.59 -10.54 9.36
N VAL A 170 -0.72 -10.75 9.53
CA VAL A 170 -1.78 -10.09 8.77
C VAL A 170 -2.67 -9.34 9.73
N ALA A 171 -2.91 -8.05 9.49
CA ALA A 171 -3.74 -7.23 10.38
C ALA A 171 -5.21 -7.68 10.34
N GLY A 172 -5.95 -7.38 11.41
CA GLY A 172 -7.39 -7.65 11.48
C GLY A 172 -7.82 -9.11 11.50
N ASN A 173 -6.92 -10.03 11.90
CA ASN A 173 -7.11 -11.48 11.75
C ASN A 173 -7.40 -11.89 10.29
N GLY A 174 -6.78 -11.18 9.34
CA GLY A 174 -6.85 -11.53 7.93
C GLY A 174 -6.12 -12.84 7.60
N GLU A 175 -6.25 -13.24 6.35
CA GLU A 175 -5.64 -14.47 5.83
C GLU A 175 -4.49 -14.16 4.87
N TYR A 176 -3.73 -15.19 4.54
CA TYR A 176 -2.67 -15.06 3.56
C TYR A 176 -2.47 -16.34 2.75
N LEU A 177 -1.86 -16.19 1.58
CA LEU A 177 -1.40 -17.25 0.72
C LEU A 177 0.04 -16.98 0.30
N THR A 178 0.97 -17.87 0.61
CA THR A 178 2.38 -17.71 0.26
C THR A 178 2.94 -19.05 -0.16
N SER A 179 3.54 -19.12 -1.35
CA SER A 179 4.12 -20.35 -1.85
C SER A 179 5.34 -20.74 -1.03
N LYS A 180 5.47 -22.04 -0.75
CA LYS A 180 6.70 -22.59 -0.13
C LYS A 180 7.92 -22.45 -1.05
N GLU A 181 7.70 -22.40 -2.36
CA GLU A 181 8.74 -22.28 -3.38
C GLU A 181 8.98 -20.84 -3.85
N ASP A 182 8.36 -19.83 -3.22
CA ASP A 182 8.54 -18.42 -3.61
C ASP A 182 9.98 -17.95 -3.34
N GLY A 183 10.75 -17.74 -4.41
CA GLY A 183 12.17 -17.38 -4.33
C GLY A 183 12.43 -16.06 -3.61
N VAL A 184 11.57 -15.06 -3.80
CA VAL A 184 11.71 -13.75 -3.15
C VAL A 184 11.43 -13.86 -1.66
N ILE A 185 10.31 -14.49 -1.28
CA ILE A 185 9.94 -14.62 0.12
C ILE A 185 10.91 -15.50 0.88
N ASN A 186 11.40 -16.58 0.26
CA ASN A 186 12.44 -17.42 0.82
C ASN A 186 13.76 -16.66 1.02
N SER A 187 14.13 -15.80 0.07
CA SER A 187 15.30 -14.93 0.19
C SER A 187 15.16 -13.95 1.37
N ILE A 188 14.00 -13.27 1.49
CA ILE A 188 13.70 -12.35 2.60
C ILE A 188 13.75 -13.10 3.94
N ARG A 189 13.18 -14.31 4.02
CA ARG A 189 13.23 -15.15 5.23
C ARG A 189 14.67 -15.50 5.61
N GLY A 190 15.51 -15.83 4.63
CA GLY A 190 16.94 -16.07 4.84
C GLY A 190 17.68 -14.83 5.38
N VAL A 191 17.34 -13.63 4.92
CA VAL A 191 17.89 -12.38 5.47
C VAL A 191 17.43 -12.17 6.92
N ALA A 192 16.12 -12.32 7.17
CA ALA A 192 15.54 -12.13 8.49
C ALA A 192 16.17 -13.08 9.52
N MET A 193 16.40 -14.34 9.15
CA MET A 193 17.14 -15.31 9.96
C MET A 193 18.57 -14.86 10.25
N LYS A 194 19.32 -14.43 9.23
CA LYS A 194 20.74 -14.03 9.38
C LYS A 194 20.93 -12.85 10.31
N VAL A 195 19.94 -11.95 10.42
CA VAL A 195 20.02 -10.75 11.26
C VAL A 195 19.07 -10.79 12.47
N ASN A 196 18.53 -11.97 12.79
CA ASN A 196 17.67 -12.25 13.95
C ASN A 196 16.48 -11.32 14.11
N GLY A 197 15.69 -11.15 13.05
CA GLY A 197 14.43 -10.41 13.13
C GLY A 197 13.21 -11.15 12.67
N PRO A 198 12.09 -10.40 12.55
CA PRO A 198 10.80 -10.98 12.25
C PRO A 198 10.84 -11.70 10.91
N GLN A 199 10.48 -12.99 10.91
CA GLN A 199 10.45 -13.77 9.70
C GLN A 199 9.10 -13.60 8.99
N PRO A 200 9.08 -13.52 7.66
CA PRO A 200 7.83 -13.63 6.91
C PRO A 200 7.03 -14.86 7.33
N LEU A 201 5.70 -14.75 7.28
CA LEU A 201 4.82 -15.88 7.53
C LEU A 201 5.26 -17.12 6.70
N PRO A 202 5.13 -18.34 7.26
CA PRO A 202 5.56 -19.54 6.58
C PRO A 202 4.72 -19.77 5.32
N GLY A 203 5.34 -20.31 4.28
CA GLY A 203 4.61 -20.72 3.08
C GLY A 203 3.53 -21.75 3.42
N ASN A 204 2.33 -21.54 2.92
CA ASN A 204 1.13 -22.32 3.24
C ASN A 204 0.42 -22.89 2.00
N VAL A 205 1.00 -22.73 0.81
CA VAL A 205 0.53 -23.37 -0.43
C VAL A 205 1.71 -23.94 -1.23
N ASP A 206 1.46 -25.02 -1.94
CA ASP A 206 2.43 -25.66 -2.84
C ASP A 206 2.19 -25.18 -4.28
N ILE A 207 3.01 -24.24 -4.76
CA ILE A 207 2.99 -23.79 -6.16
C ILE A 207 4.25 -24.29 -6.84
N PHE A 208 4.10 -25.34 -7.66
CA PHE A 208 5.22 -25.92 -8.39
C PHE A 208 5.80 -24.94 -9.40
N LEU A 209 7.11 -24.76 -9.35
CA LEU A 209 7.87 -23.94 -10.28
C LEU A 209 8.26 -24.76 -11.51
N THR A 210 8.23 -24.12 -12.67
CA THR A 210 8.88 -24.63 -13.88
C THR A 210 10.39 -24.64 -13.70
N GLU A 211 11.12 -25.39 -14.53
CA GLU A 211 12.59 -25.37 -14.53
C GLU A 211 13.14 -23.94 -14.72
N GLN A 212 12.52 -23.14 -15.59
CA GLN A 212 12.90 -21.75 -15.78
C GLN A 212 12.70 -20.92 -14.51
N GLU A 213 11.56 -21.07 -13.83
CA GLU A 213 11.30 -20.36 -12.57
C GLU A 213 12.24 -20.82 -11.46
N ASN A 214 12.57 -22.11 -11.37
CA ASN A 214 13.54 -22.61 -10.37
C ASN A 214 14.94 -22.01 -10.55
N ASN A 215 15.30 -21.64 -11.77
CA ASN A 215 16.58 -21.01 -12.08
C ASN A 215 16.55 -19.47 -11.96
N ASP A 216 15.40 -18.89 -11.61
CA ASP A 216 15.24 -17.46 -11.35
C ASP A 216 15.12 -17.21 -9.83
N SER A 217 15.94 -16.31 -9.30
CA SER A 217 15.85 -15.89 -7.89
C SER A 217 14.49 -15.31 -7.50
N ALA A 218 13.74 -14.76 -8.47
CA ALA A 218 12.38 -14.26 -8.30
C ALA A 218 11.31 -15.28 -8.74
N GLY A 219 11.72 -16.52 -9.01
CA GLY A 219 10.87 -17.62 -9.40
C GLY A 219 9.68 -17.81 -8.47
N GLY A 220 8.50 -18.01 -9.06
CA GLY A 220 7.28 -18.23 -8.29
C GLY A 220 6.66 -16.99 -7.65
N HIS A 221 7.31 -15.82 -7.74
CA HIS A 221 6.84 -14.65 -7.03
C HIS A 221 5.71 -13.91 -7.73
N SER A 222 5.63 -13.93 -9.07
CA SER A 222 4.67 -13.14 -9.86
C SER A 222 3.21 -13.36 -9.44
N PHE A 223 2.48 -12.27 -9.14
CA PHE A 223 1.05 -12.34 -8.83
C PHE A 223 0.27 -13.05 -9.94
N SER A 224 0.27 -12.52 -11.16
CA SER A 224 -0.61 -13.05 -12.20
C SER A 224 -0.06 -14.28 -12.93
N GLN A 225 1.26 -14.51 -12.95
CA GLN A 225 1.87 -15.64 -13.67
C GLN A 225 2.17 -16.85 -12.77
N SER A 226 2.36 -16.63 -11.48
CA SER A 226 2.66 -17.71 -10.53
C SER A 226 1.45 -17.94 -9.62
N TYR A 227 1.07 -16.96 -8.80
CA TYR A 227 0.01 -17.12 -7.80
C TYR A 227 -1.38 -17.32 -8.42
N LEU A 228 -1.90 -16.31 -9.14
CA LEU A 228 -3.24 -16.36 -9.71
C LEU A 228 -3.40 -17.43 -10.79
N LYS A 229 -2.33 -17.71 -11.55
CA LYS A 229 -2.37 -18.74 -12.60
C LYS A 229 -2.37 -20.17 -12.04
N LYS A 230 -1.62 -20.43 -10.96
CA LYS A 230 -1.37 -21.79 -10.46
C LYS A 230 -2.18 -22.14 -9.21
N ALA A 231 -2.64 -21.14 -8.46
CA ALA A 231 -3.53 -21.29 -7.31
C ALA A 231 -4.79 -20.39 -7.40
N PRO A 232 -5.50 -20.33 -8.55
CA PRO A 232 -6.66 -19.47 -8.70
C PRO A 232 -7.76 -19.80 -7.67
N SER A 233 -8.05 -21.08 -7.45
CA SER A 233 -9.11 -21.51 -6.52
C SER A 233 -8.84 -21.08 -5.09
N ASP A 234 -7.59 -21.19 -4.61
CA ASP A 234 -7.22 -20.77 -3.25
C ASP A 234 -7.36 -19.25 -3.09
N ILE A 235 -6.91 -18.47 -4.08
CA ILE A 235 -7.01 -17.01 -4.05
C ILE A 235 -8.46 -16.56 -4.08
N ILE A 236 -9.25 -17.07 -5.03
CA ILE A 236 -10.65 -16.66 -5.17
C ILE A 236 -11.46 -17.11 -3.95
N SER A 237 -11.24 -18.33 -3.45
CA SER A 237 -11.92 -18.82 -2.25
C SER A 237 -11.55 -18.00 -1.01
N GLY A 238 -10.28 -17.63 -0.84
CA GLY A 238 -9.84 -16.78 0.27
C GLY A 238 -10.45 -15.37 0.22
N VAL A 239 -10.48 -14.75 -0.96
CA VAL A 239 -11.13 -13.45 -1.16
C VAL A 239 -12.64 -13.55 -0.88
N ASN A 240 -13.34 -14.56 -1.41
CA ASN A 240 -14.78 -14.74 -1.17
C ASN A 240 -15.09 -15.03 0.31
N SER A 241 -14.29 -15.87 0.97
CA SER A 241 -14.42 -16.14 2.41
C SER A 241 -14.25 -14.86 3.24
N GLY A 242 -13.40 -13.94 2.77
CA GLY A 242 -13.28 -12.60 3.32
C GLY A 242 -14.59 -11.81 3.23
N LEU A 243 -15.25 -11.80 2.07
CA LEU A 243 -16.50 -11.06 1.86
C LEU A 243 -17.61 -11.54 2.80
N GLU A 244 -17.71 -12.86 2.98
CA GLU A 244 -18.72 -13.49 3.86
C GLU A 244 -18.53 -13.13 5.33
N LYS A 245 -17.30 -12.77 5.75
CA LYS A 245 -16.99 -12.34 7.12
C LYS A 245 -17.32 -10.86 7.37
N LEU A 246 -17.46 -10.05 6.33
CA LEU A 246 -17.68 -8.61 6.45
C LEU A 246 -19.10 -8.31 6.94
N LYS A 247 -19.19 -7.42 7.93
CA LYS A 247 -20.47 -6.99 8.52
C LYS A 247 -20.71 -5.52 8.26
N ASN A 248 -21.99 -5.18 8.09
CA ASN A 248 -22.42 -3.80 8.20
C ASN A 248 -22.27 -3.39 9.66
N SER A 249 -21.74 -2.20 9.89
CA SER A 249 -21.61 -1.66 11.23
C SER A 249 -22.61 -0.54 11.45
N THR A 250 -23.13 -0.47 12.67
CA THR A 250 -24.02 0.59 13.13
C THR A 250 -23.25 1.79 13.69
N GLU A 251 -21.93 1.71 13.81
CA GLU A 251 -21.11 2.81 14.32
C GLU A 251 -20.99 3.93 13.28
N THR A 252 -21.44 5.12 13.67
CA THR A 252 -21.37 6.33 12.86
C THR A 252 -20.17 7.16 13.30
N THR A 253 -19.01 6.93 12.69
CA THR A 253 -17.90 7.89 12.81
C THR A 253 -18.16 9.04 11.83
N GLU A 254 -17.93 10.28 12.27
CA GLU A 254 -18.04 11.44 11.37
C GLU A 254 -16.92 11.38 10.31
N VAL A 255 -17.31 11.14 9.06
CA VAL A 255 -16.40 11.12 7.91
C VAL A 255 -16.65 12.36 7.05
N LYS A 256 -15.61 13.19 6.90
CA LYS A 256 -15.67 14.41 6.10
C LYS A 256 -15.42 14.06 4.63
N ASN A 257 -16.49 13.64 3.95
CA ASN A 257 -16.54 13.19 2.55
C ASN A 257 -15.93 11.79 2.33
N GLY A 258 -16.61 10.94 1.56
CA GLY A 258 -16.13 9.58 1.25
C GLY A 258 -16.42 8.56 2.35
N CYS A 259 -15.65 7.47 2.36
CA CYS A 259 -15.82 6.35 3.30
C CYS A 259 -14.94 6.43 4.54
N PHE A 260 -13.83 7.15 4.50
CA PHE A 260 -12.91 7.31 5.63
C PHE A 260 -12.22 8.67 5.55
N ASN A 261 -11.72 9.18 6.68
CA ASN A 261 -11.04 10.48 6.72
C ASN A 261 -9.64 10.40 6.07
N LEU A 262 -9.32 11.36 5.20
CA LEU A 262 -7.99 11.46 4.59
C LEU A 262 -6.91 11.85 5.62
N PRO A 263 -5.65 11.45 5.39
CA PRO A 263 -4.54 11.89 6.24
C PRO A 263 -4.41 13.41 6.21
N ASP A 264 -3.93 14.00 7.31
CA ASP A 264 -3.78 15.45 7.42
C ASP A 264 -3.03 16.05 6.21
N GLN A 265 -3.70 17.01 5.58
CA GLN A 265 -3.38 17.53 4.24
C GLN A 265 -2.12 18.39 4.16
N ASN A 266 -1.49 18.71 5.31
CA ASN A 266 -0.32 19.59 5.38
C ASN A 266 0.89 19.09 4.55
N PHE A 267 0.92 17.80 4.21
CA PHE A 267 1.98 17.19 3.41
C PHE A 267 1.61 17.03 1.93
N ILE A 268 0.34 16.71 1.66
CA ILE A 268 -0.18 16.30 0.35
C ILE A 268 -0.26 17.50 -0.61
N PHE A 269 -0.60 18.70 -0.13
CA PHE A 269 -0.82 19.85 -1.02
C PHE A 269 0.42 20.65 -1.42
N LYS A 270 1.58 20.48 -0.77
CA LYS A 270 2.80 21.21 -1.15
C LYS A 270 3.55 20.60 -2.33
N THR A 271 3.28 19.34 -2.68
CA THR A 271 3.93 18.62 -3.78
C THR A 271 2.98 18.30 -4.95
N GLN A 272 1.68 18.53 -4.78
CA GLN A 272 0.62 18.08 -5.70
C GLN A 272 0.35 18.96 -6.92
N GLY A 273 1.19 19.94 -7.23
CA GLY A 273 1.20 20.55 -8.57
C GLY A 273 1.66 19.60 -9.68
N ILE A 274 2.26 18.45 -9.35
CA ILE A 274 2.94 17.56 -10.31
C ILE A 274 2.25 16.18 -10.45
N LEU A 275 1.42 15.75 -9.50
CA LEU A 275 0.84 14.38 -9.52
C LEU A 275 -0.52 14.27 -10.21
N PHE A 276 -1.26 15.37 -10.37
CA PHE A 276 -2.47 15.39 -11.20
C PHE A 276 -2.18 15.51 -12.71
N SER A 277 -0.91 15.72 -13.11
CA SER A 277 -0.49 15.77 -14.53
C SER A 277 0.06 14.44 -15.08
N ILE A 278 0.16 13.38 -14.26
CA ILE A 278 0.67 12.06 -14.69
C ILE A 278 -0.45 11.12 -15.17
N SER A 279 -1.69 11.59 -15.15
CA SER A 279 -2.89 10.85 -15.56
C SER A 279 -3.29 11.00 -17.03
N ASP A 280 -2.49 11.65 -17.86
CA ASP A 280 -2.74 11.67 -19.32
C ASP A 280 -1.45 11.45 -20.13
N PRO A 281 -1.15 10.21 -20.56
CA PRO A 281 -0.06 9.93 -21.49
C PRO A 281 -0.29 10.47 -22.91
N ILE A 282 -1.45 11.08 -23.20
CA ILE A 282 -1.84 11.55 -24.54
C ILE A 282 -1.85 13.10 -24.63
N ALA A 283 -1.90 13.83 -23.53
CA ALA A 283 -2.00 15.30 -23.56
C ALA A 283 -0.68 16.10 -23.56
N ASN A 284 0.50 15.47 -23.43
CA ASN A 284 1.79 16.17 -23.50
C ASN A 284 2.75 15.59 -24.55
N GLY A 285 2.23 15.33 -25.74
CA GLY A 285 3.05 15.43 -26.93
C GLY A 285 3.49 16.87 -27.13
N THR A 286 4.51 17.34 -26.40
CA THR A 286 5.47 18.42 -26.73
C THR A 286 6.33 18.73 -25.47
N VAL A 287 7.30 17.87 -25.13
CA VAL A 287 8.48 18.32 -24.37
C VAL A 287 9.72 17.79 -25.08
N THR A 288 10.10 18.55 -26.12
CA THR A 288 11.47 18.84 -26.53
C THR A 288 12.45 17.66 -26.58
N VAL A 289 12.15 16.67 -27.44
CA VAL A 289 13.20 16.04 -28.24
C VAL A 289 13.43 16.91 -29.48
N ALA A 290 14.23 17.96 -29.29
CA ALA A 290 14.94 18.68 -30.33
C ALA A 290 16.36 18.83 -29.77
N LYS A 291 17.37 18.09 -30.18
CA LYS A 291 17.88 17.75 -31.51
C LYS A 291 18.71 16.46 -31.30
N THR A 292 18.70 15.45 -32.16
CA THR A 292 19.46 15.45 -33.43
C THR A 292 19.12 14.14 -34.16
N THR A 293 18.76 14.25 -35.45
CA THR A 293 18.64 13.19 -36.49
C THR A 293 17.71 12.00 -36.17
N GLY A 294 16.58 11.76 -36.83
CA GLY A 294 16.20 12.08 -38.21
C GLY A 294 16.11 10.79 -39.05
N LYS A 295 14.89 10.22 -39.12
CA LYS A 295 14.39 9.17 -40.06
C LYS A 295 14.84 7.72 -39.80
N VAL A 296 13.91 6.86 -39.37
CA VAL A 296 13.17 5.91 -40.22
C VAL A 296 11.86 5.53 -39.51
N ALA A 297 10.77 5.58 -40.26
CA ALA A 297 9.41 5.36 -39.81
C ALA A 297 9.07 3.87 -39.60
N VAL A 298 8.25 3.62 -38.58
CA VAL A 298 7.15 2.64 -38.49
C VAL A 298 7.23 1.43 -39.43
N TYR A 299 7.59 0.27 -38.88
CA TYR A 299 7.10 -1.02 -39.38
C TYR A 299 7.05 -2.07 -38.26
N THR A 300 5.91 -2.78 -38.19
CA THR A 300 5.61 -4.01 -37.43
C THR A 300 5.50 -3.97 -35.90
N GLY A 301 4.26 -3.85 -35.41
CA GLY A 301 3.83 -3.84 -34.01
C GLY A 301 3.67 -5.21 -33.33
N GLU A 302 4.32 -6.28 -33.79
CA GLU A 302 4.28 -7.60 -33.11
C GLU A 302 5.65 -8.09 -32.63
N LYS A 303 6.76 -7.42 -32.97
CA LYS A 303 8.12 -7.74 -32.47
C LYS A 303 8.60 -6.90 -31.28
N ILE A 304 7.82 -5.91 -30.86
CA ILE A 304 8.20 -5.00 -29.77
C ILE A 304 7.92 -5.63 -28.40
N VAL A 305 6.98 -6.58 -28.31
CA VAL A 305 6.67 -7.29 -27.05
C VAL A 305 7.79 -8.27 -26.67
N GLU A 306 8.42 -8.96 -27.63
CA GLU A 306 9.54 -9.88 -27.31
C GLU A 306 10.84 -9.13 -26.97
N THR A 307 11.14 -8.03 -27.68
CA THR A 307 12.36 -7.25 -27.41
C THR A 307 12.29 -6.51 -26.08
N SER A 308 11.09 -6.07 -25.65
CA SER A 308 10.91 -5.45 -24.34
C SER A 308 11.00 -6.47 -23.19
N VAL A 309 10.51 -7.71 -23.38
CA VAL A 309 10.69 -8.80 -22.41
C VAL A 309 12.17 -9.16 -22.23
N PHE A 310 12.99 -9.14 -23.30
CA PHE A 310 14.42 -9.43 -23.20
C PHE A 310 15.24 -8.33 -22.49
N VAL A 311 14.89 -7.05 -22.73
CA VAL A 311 15.52 -5.92 -22.02
C VAL A 311 15.09 -5.88 -20.55
N ILE A 312 13.85 -6.26 -20.25
CA ILE A 312 13.35 -6.37 -18.87
C ILE A 312 14.01 -7.55 -18.14
N ASP A 313 14.15 -8.72 -18.77
CA ASP A 313 14.83 -9.90 -18.18
C ASP A 313 16.31 -9.62 -17.90
N SER A 314 17.00 -8.93 -18.82
CA SER A 314 18.40 -8.54 -18.64
C SER A 314 18.56 -7.46 -17.56
N ALA A 315 17.63 -6.50 -17.49
CA ALA A 315 17.60 -5.50 -16.42
C ALA A 315 17.25 -6.14 -15.07
N GLN A 316 16.36 -7.13 -15.03
CA GLN A 316 16.02 -7.91 -13.83
C GLN A 316 17.21 -8.74 -13.35
N LYS A 317 17.91 -9.46 -14.23
CA LYS A 317 19.12 -10.22 -13.88
C LYS A 317 20.26 -9.33 -13.38
N THR A 318 20.46 -8.18 -14.03
CA THR A 318 21.43 -7.18 -13.58
C THR A 318 21.00 -6.58 -12.25
N ALA A 319 19.71 -6.32 -12.07
CA ALA A 319 19.18 -5.82 -10.81
C ALA A 319 19.37 -6.84 -9.69
N ILE A 320 19.02 -8.10 -9.90
CA ILE A 320 19.22 -9.21 -8.95
C ILE A 320 20.70 -9.37 -8.58
N PHE A 321 21.61 -9.32 -9.55
CA PHE A 321 23.05 -9.37 -9.28
C PHE A 321 23.53 -8.17 -8.44
N VAL A 322 23.02 -6.97 -8.73
CA VAL A 322 23.27 -5.79 -7.92
C VAL A 322 22.60 -5.91 -6.54
N ALA A 323 21.42 -6.54 -6.44
CA ALA A 323 20.73 -6.81 -5.18
C ALA A 323 21.58 -7.70 -4.27
N ASP A 324 22.12 -8.79 -4.82
CA ASP A 324 22.95 -9.75 -4.08
C ASP A 324 24.23 -9.09 -3.56
N LYS A 325 24.88 -8.26 -4.40
CA LYS A 325 26.04 -7.44 -3.98
C LYS A 325 25.67 -6.34 -2.98
N THR A 326 24.51 -5.71 -3.13
CA THR A 326 24.05 -4.64 -2.22
C THR A 326 23.58 -5.24 -0.89
N GLN A 327 23.06 -6.47 -0.90
CA GLN A 327 22.71 -7.25 0.29
C GLN A 327 23.97 -7.65 1.07
N GLU A 328 25.06 -8.05 0.40
CA GLU A 328 26.35 -8.23 1.06
C GLU A 328 26.83 -6.95 1.76
N VAL A 329 26.65 -5.79 1.10
CA VAL A 329 27.00 -4.48 1.67
C VAL A 329 26.08 -4.14 2.86
N ALA A 330 24.76 -4.33 2.75
CA ALA A 330 23.81 -4.07 3.82
C ALA A 330 24.06 -4.97 5.05
N ILE A 331 24.35 -6.25 4.83
CA ILE A 331 24.76 -7.20 5.89
C ILE A 331 26.08 -6.73 6.52
N THR A 332 27.03 -6.23 5.73
CA THR A 332 28.31 -5.72 6.25
C THR A 332 28.11 -4.45 7.08
N VAL A 333 27.25 -3.53 6.63
CA VAL A 333 26.89 -2.33 7.38
C VAL A 333 26.19 -2.71 8.68
N ALA A 334 25.18 -3.59 8.66
CA ALA A 334 24.48 -4.04 9.85
C ALA A 334 25.42 -4.72 10.87
N LYS A 335 26.31 -5.60 10.41
CA LYS A 335 27.36 -6.22 11.26
C LYS A 335 28.30 -5.18 11.86
N THR A 336 28.69 -4.18 11.06
CA THR A 336 29.58 -3.10 11.53
C THR A 336 28.89 -2.23 12.57
N THR A 337 27.63 -1.86 12.34
CA THR A 337 26.82 -1.08 13.29
C THR A 337 26.64 -1.84 14.60
N ASN A 338 26.31 -3.14 14.58
CA ASN A 338 26.20 -3.95 15.78
C ASN A 338 27.51 -4.02 16.57
N LYS A 339 28.65 -4.17 15.88
CA LYS A 339 29.97 -4.16 16.52
C LYS A 339 30.30 -2.82 17.19
N ILE A 340 29.88 -1.70 16.59
CA ILE A 340 30.03 -0.36 17.17
C ILE A 340 29.17 -0.22 18.43
N ILE A 341 27.93 -0.72 18.41
CA ILE A 341 27.01 -0.70 19.56
C ILE A 341 27.59 -1.50 20.72
N GLU A 342 28.06 -2.72 20.47
CA GLU A 342 28.70 -3.57 21.50
C GLU A 342 29.92 -2.90 22.13
N THR A 343 30.79 -2.32 21.30
CA THR A 343 32.00 -1.60 21.76
C THR A 343 31.62 -0.39 22.63
N THR A 344 30.55 0.31 22.24
CA THR A 344 30.06 1.48 22.98
C THR A 344 29.47 1.07 24.32
N ASN A 345 28.68 0.00 24.37
CA ASN A 345 28.11 -0.53 25.61
C ASN A 345 29.19 -0.98 26.60
N ILE A 346 30.27 -1.60 26.12
CA ILE A 346 31.42 -1.96 26.96
C ILE A 346 32.09 -0.71 27.55
N LYS A 347 32.31 0.33 26.74
CA LYS A 347 32.89 1.60 27.22
C LYS A 347 32.01 2.28 28.26
N VAL A 348 30.71 2.35 28.03
CA VAL A 348 29.75 2.94 28.98
C VAL A 348 29.76 2.15 30.30
N LYS A 349 29.75 0.81 30.25
CA LYS A 349 29.83 -0.04 31.44
C LYS A 349 31.13 0.18 32.23
N ASN A 350 32.25 0.33 31.54
CA ASN A 350 33.54 0.62 32.19
C ASN A 350 33.56 2.00 32.83
N ILE A 351 32.99 3.02 32.18
CA ILE A 351 32.86 4.37 32.76
C ILE A 351 31.97 4.32 34.01
N TYR A 352 30.83 3.63 33.93
CA TYR A 352 29.92 3.46 35.07
C TYR A 352 30.62 2.80 36.26
N ASN A 353 31.34 1.69 36.03
CA ASN A 353 32.09 1.00 37.08
C ASN A 353 33.18 1.88 37.69
N ASN A 354 33.86 2.71 36.88
CA ASN A 354 34.86 3.65 37.37
C ASN A 354 34.22 4.74 38.25
N ILE A 355 33.05 5.27 37.85
CA ILE A 355 32.31 6.27 38.65
C ILE A 355 31.89 5.66 40.00
N VAL A 356 31.29 4.46 39.98
CA VAL A 356 30.89 3.75 41.21
C VAL A 356 32.10 3.44 42.11
N SER A 357 33.27 3.16 41.55
CA SER A 357 34.49 2.95 42.34
C SER A 357 35.09 4.24 42.94
N LEU A 358 34.75 5.40 42.38
CA LEU A 358 35.19 6.72 42.85
C LEU A 358 34.26 7.29 43.92
N GLU A 359 33.02 6.79 44.02
CA GLU A 359 32.15 6.96 45.18
C GLU A 359 32.73 6.16 46.36
N LYS A 360 33.85 6.64 46.92
CA LYS A 360 34.23 6.26 48.28
C LYS A 360 33.05 6.58 49.20
N PRO A 361 32.72 5.71 50.18
CA PRO A 361 31.68 6.01 51.15
C PRO A 361 32.04 7.34 51.81
N ILE A 362 31.20 8.35 51.60
CA ILE A 362 31.23 9.58 52.39
C ILE A 362 31.03 9.10 53.81
N ALA A 363 32.12 9.12 54.60
CA ALA A 363 32.07 8.77 56.00
C ALA A 363 30.95 9.60 56.63
N LYS A 364 29.98 8.92 57.25
CA LYS A 364 28.90 9.54 58.01
C LYS A 364 29.51 10.60 58.93
N ILE A 365 29.31 11.87 58.61
CA ILE A 365 29.52 12.96 59.56
C ILE A 365 28.36 12.85 60.53
N GLU A 366 28.58 12.21 61.67
CA GLU A 366 27.63 12.22 62.77
C GLU A 366 27.51 13.64 63.31
N PRO A 367 26.30 14.23 63.34
CA PRO A 367 26.11 15.53 63.98
C PRO A 367 26.22 15.33 65.50
N ASN A 368 27.30 15.85 66.09
CA ASN A 368 27.42 16.02 67.54
C ASN A 368 26.40 17.06 68.01
N ILE A 369 25.15 16.63 68.23
CA ILE A 369 24.13 17.42 68.92
C ILE A 369 24.33 17.17 70.42
N VAL A 370 25.05 18.07 71.08
CA VAL A 370 25.12 18.14 72.54
C VAL A 370 23.81 18.74 73.04
N VAL A 371 22.87 17.90 73.46
CA VAL A 371 21.68 18.31 74.22
C VAL A 371 22.09 18.48 75.67
N ASN A 372 22.23 19.73 76.11
CA ASN A 372 22.51 20.07 77.51
C ASN A 372 21.18 20.16 78.28
N ASN A 373 20.80 19.07 78.94
CA ASN A 373 19.67 19.02 79.88
C ASN A 373 20.20 19.11 81.31
N ASN A 374 20.10 20.29 81.90
CA ASN A 374 20.18 20.61 83.33
C ASN A 374 19.57 22.02 83.47
N VAL A 375 18.68 22.40 84.39
CA VAL A 375 18.18 21.88 85.67
C VAL A 375 16.91 22.70 86.02
N LEU A 376 16.00 22.06 86.76
CA LEU A 376 14.77 22.57 87.38
C LEU A 376 15.01 23.63 88.49
N SER A 377 13.91 24.30 88.89
CA SER A 377 13.67 25.08 90.13
C SER A 377 14.39 26.43 90.23
N LEU A 378 13.75 27.58 90.47
CA LEU A 378 12.56 27.93 91.26
C LEU A 378 11.82 29.10 90.60
#